data_AF-A0A661LE92-F1
#
_entry.id   AF-A0A661LE92-F1
#
_cell.length_a   1.000
_cell.length_b   1.000
_cell.length_c   1.000
_cell.angle_alpha   90.00
_cell.angle_beta   90.00
_cell.angle_gamma   90.00
#
_symmetry.space_group_name_H-M   'P 1'
#
loop_
_entity.id
_entity.type
_entity.pdbx_description
1 polymer ?
#
loop_
_entity_poly.entity_id
_entity_poly.type
_entity_poly.pdbx_seq_one_letter_code
_entity_poly.pdbx_strand_id
1 'polypeptide(L)' 'MATLAKLYPILKDLGLEDEKANEFVEIIDQSRREGLATKEDLKDLEIRLVKWIIGLMIAQTSISIALLKLF' A
#
# COMPACT_ATOMS: atom_id res chain seq x y z
N MET A 1 0.96 -15.87 -10.16
CA MET A 1 0.95 -14.61 -10.95
C MET A 1 -0.21 -13.69 -10.58
N ALA A 2 -1.41 -14.18 -10.25
CA ALA A 2 -2.60 -13.35 -10.08
C ALA A 2 -2.62 -12.35 -8.90
N THR A 3 -1.80 -12.52 -7.86
CA THR A 3 -1.86 -11.65 -6.65
C THR A 3 -1.10 -10.33 -6.84
N LEU A 4 0.12 -10.38 -7.39
CA LEU A 4 0.94 -9.19 -7.66
C LEU A 4 0.34 -8.30 -8.76
N ALA A 5 -0.27 -8.91 -9.78
CA ALA A 5 -0.97 -8.20 -10.85
C ALA A 5 -2.19 -7.40 -10.35
N LYS A 6 -2.76 -7.78 -9.19
CA LYS A 6 -3.84 -7.03 -8.53
C LYS A 6 -3.34 -5.94 -7.59
N LEU A 7 -2.07 -6.00 -7.16
CA LEU A 7 -1.50 -5.04 -6.23
C LEU A 7 -1.28 -3.69 -6.90
N TYR A 8 -0.77 -3.68 -8.14
CA TYR A 8 -0.53 -2.47 -8.91
C TYR A 8 -1.77 -1.55 -9.04
N PRO A 9 -2.93 -2.03 -9.52
CA PRO A 9 -4.12 -1.19 -9.59
C PRO A 9 -4.63 -0.72 -8.21
N ILE A 10 -4.45 -1.51 -7.15
CA ILE A 10 -4.80 -1.09 -5.77
C ILE A 10 -3.89 0.06 -5.31
N LEU A 11 -2.59 0.00 -5.58
CA LEU A 11 -1.65 1.07 -5.24
C LEU A 11 -1.97 2.37 -5.99
N LYS A 12 -2.41 2.24 -7.25
CA LYS A 12 -2.88 3.37 -8.05
C LYS A 12 -4.18 3.97 -7.50
N ASP A 13 -5.14 3.14 -7.11
CA ASP A 13 -6.39 3.60 -6.47
C ASP A 13 -6.12 4.30 -5.12
N LEU A 14 -5.02 3.96 -4.45
CA LEU A 14 -4.55 4.62 -3.23
C LEU A 14 -3.76 5.91 -3.49
N GLY A 15 -3.59 6.32 -4.74
CA GLY A 15 -2.95 7.58 -5.12
C GLY A 15 -1.43 7.53 -5.22
N LEU A 16 -0.82 6.34 -5.31
CA LEU A 16 0.62 6.25 -5.56
C LEU A 16 0.97 6.61 -7.01
N GLU A 17 2.10 7.29 -7.18
CA GLU A 17 2.71 7.55 -8.48
C GLU A 17 3.14 6.25 -9.16
N ASP A 18 3.06 6.19 -10.49
CA ASP A 18 3.33 4.97 -11.27
C ASP A 18 4.69 4.36 -10.98
N GLU A 19 5.71 5.19 -10.85
CA GLU A 19 7.09 4.77 -10.57
C GLU A 19 7.18 4.05 -9.21
N LYS A 20 6.59 4.64 -8.16
CA LYS A 20 6.59 4.05 -6.82
C LYS A 20 5.71 2.81 -6.71
N ALA A 21 4.59 2.78 -7.42
CA ALA A 21 3.72 1.60 -7.47
C ALA A 21 4.44 0.42 -8.15
N ASN A 22 5.22 0.69 -9.20
CA ASN A 22 5.97 -0.34 -9.91
C ASN A 22 7.16 -0.85 -9.09
N GLU A 23 7.91 0.07 -8.46
CA GLU A 23 9.03 -0.27 -7.58
C GLU A 23 8.56 -1.13 -6.38
N PHE A 24 7.41 -0.80 -5.80
CA PHE A 24 6.81 -1.59 -4.72
C PHE A 24 6.45 -3.02 -5.15
N VAL A 25 5.88 -3.16 -6.35
CA VAL A 25 5.53 -4.47 -6.92
C VAL A 25 6.78 -5.30 -7.22
N GLU A 26 7.85 -4.67 -7.72
CA GLU A 26 9.14 -5.31 -7.95
C GLU A 26 9.79 -5.82 -6.67
N ILE A 27 9.84 -4.99 -5.62
CA ILE A 27 10.41 -5.37 -4.31
C ILE A 27 9.67 -6.59 -3.73
N ILE A 28 8.35 -6.63 -3.87
CA ILE A 28 7.53 -7.75 -3.39
C ILE A 28 7.78 -9.02 -4.22
N ASP A 29 7.89 -8.92 -5.56
CA ASP A 29 8.19 -10.07 -6.41
C ASP A 29 9.60 -10.61 -6.15
N GLN A 30 10.59 -9.73 -5.98
CA GLN A 30 11.96 -10.09 -5.64
C GLN A 30 12.05 -10.77 -4.26
N SER A 31 11.42 -10.20 -3.24
CA SER A 31 11.37 -10.79 -1.88
C SER A 31 10.78 -12.21 -1.88
N ARG A 32 9.80 -12.46 -2.76
CA ARG A 32 9.20 -13.80 -2.92
C ARG A 32 10.12 -14.76 -3.68
N ARG A 33 10.82 -14.30 -4.73
CA ARG A 33 11.75 -15.12 -5.53
C ARG A 33 12.95 -15.57 -4.72
N GLU A 34 13.45 -14.72 -3.83
CA GLU A 34 14.60 -15.00 -2.98
C GLU A 34 14.26 -15.91 -1.78
N GLY A 35 12.99 -16.30 -1.62
CA GLY A 35 12.55 -17.17 -0.52
C GLY A 35 12.64 -16.52 0.86
N LEU A 36 12.86 -15.19 0.92
CA LEU A 36 13.02 -14.40 2.13
C LEU A 36 11.70 -14.19 2.89
N ALA A 37 10.57 -14.45 2.23
CA ALA A 37 9.23 -14.32 2.80
C ALA A 37 8.32 -15.43 2.27
N THR A 38 7.57 -16.06 3.16
CA THR A 38 6.53 -17.02 2.77
C THR A 38 5.30 -16.29 2.22
N LYS A 39 4.41 -17.02 1.53
CA LYS A 39 3.11 -16.46 1.09
C LYS A 39 2.28 -15.93 2.26
N GLU A 40 2.48 -16.48 3.45
CA GLU A 40 1.76 -16.08 4.66
C GLU A 40 2.32 -14.75 5.20
N ASP A 41 3.64 -14.60 5.24
CA ASP A 41 4.30 -13.33 5.63
C ASP A 41 3.91 -12.16 4.72
N LEU A 42 3.80 -12.42 3.42
CA LEU A 42 3.36 -11.44 2.42
C LEU A 42 1.91 -11.01 2.64
N LYS A 43 1.03 -11.95 3.00
CA LYS A 43 -0.38 -11.68 3.26
C LYS A 43 -0.58 -10.89 4.54
N ASP A 44 0.20 -11.20 5.57
CA ASP A 44 0.22 -10.44 6.82
C ASP A 44 0.80 -9.04 6.64
N LEU A 45 1.83 -8.89 5.79
CA LEU A 45 2.36 -7.59 5.42
C LEU A 45 1.33 -6.76 4.64
N GLU A 46 0.64 -7.35 3.67
CA GLU A 46 -0.45 -6.70 2.92
C GLU A 46 -1.55 -6.18 3.85
N ILE A 47 -2.04 -7.02 4.79
CA ILE A 47 -3.07 -6.63 5.76
C ILE A 47 -2.59 -5.49 6.67
N ARG A 48 -1.34 -5.54 7.14
CA ARG A 48 -0.77 -4.47 7.98
C ARG A 48 -0.66 -3.16 7.20
N LEU A 49 -0.18 -3.21 5.96
CA LEU A 49 -0.05 -2.02 5.12
C LEU A 49 -1.41 -1.38 4.85
N VAL A 50 -2.42 -2.17 4.50
CA VAL A 50 -3.79 -1.66 4.30
C VAL A 50 -4.31 -0.98 5.56
N LYS A 51 -4.11 -1.58 6.75
CA LYS A 51 -4.50 -0.95 8.03
C LYS A 51 -3.80 0.38 8.27
N TRP A 52 -2.49 0.44 8.00
CA TRP A 52 -1.71 1.68 8.15
C TRP A 52 -2.18 2.76 7.18
N ILE A 53 -2.42 2.41 5.91
CA ILE A 53 -2.90 3.34 4.89
C ILE A 53 -4.28 3.89 5.28
N ILE A 54 -5.22 3.04 5.71
CA ILE A 54 -6.54 3.49 6.19
C ILE A 54 -6.39 4.45 7.38
N GLY A 55 -5.52 4.13 8.34
CA GLY A 55 -5.23 4.99 9.48
C GLY A 55 -4.69 6.37 9.06
N LEU A 56 -3.77 6.39 8.09
CA LEU A 56 -3.22 7.62 7.54
C LEU A 56 -4.26 8.44 6.78
N MET A 57 -5.15 7.82 6.00
CA MET A 57 -6.23 8.52 5.30
C MET A 57 -7.24 9.16 6.27
N ILE A 58 -7.58 8.47 7.37
CA ILE A 58 -8.45 9.02 8.42
C ILE A 58 -7.76 10.23 9.10
N ALA A 59 -6.46 10.12 9.37
CA ALA A 59 -5.69 11.20 9.97
C ALA A 59 -5.61 12.42 9.03
N GLN A 60 -5.30 12.22 7.74
CA GLN A 60 -5.32 13.28 6.72
C GLN A 60 -6.70 13.94 6.62
N THR A 61 -7.77 13.15 6.55
CA THR A 61 -9.15 13.67 6.48
C THR A 61 -9.47 14.53 7.70
N SER A 62 -9.07 14.09 8.89
CA SER A 62 -9.27 14.85 10.14
C SER A 62 -8.50 16.17 10.14
N ILE A 63 -7.26 16.17 9.66
CA ILE A 63 -6.43 17.38 9.51
C ILE A 63 -7.07 18.34 8.49
N SER A 64 -7.51 17.85 7.33
CA SER A 64 -8.18 18.66 6.32
C SER A 64 -9.46 19.31 6.85
N ILE A 65 -10.29 18.58 7.61
CA ILE A 65 -11.49 19.12 8.24
C ILE A 65 -11.13 20.18 9.30
N ALA A 66 -10.10 19.92 10.11
CA ALA A 66 -9.64 20.87 11.13
C ALA A 66 -9.16 22.19 10.49
N LEU A 67 -8.41 22.10 9.39
CA LEU A 67 -7.98 23.27 8.62
C LEU A 67 -9.16 24.02 8.01
N LEU A 68 -10.14 23.32 7.42
CA LEU A 68 -11.35 23.95 6.86
C LEU A 68 -12.20 24.68 7.92
N LYS A 69 -12.17 24.25 9.19
CA LYS A 69 -12.86 24.93 10.28
C LYS A 69 -12.10 26.13 10.84
N LEU A 70 -10.81 26.26 10.52
CA LEU A 70 -9.92 27.33 10.99
C LEU A 70 -9.95 28.56 10.07
N PHE A 71 -10.41 28.41 8.83
CA PHE A 71 -10.67 29.48 7.86
C PHE A 71 -12.16 29.79 7.76
#